data_AF-A0A5D4LXI7-F1
#
_entry.id   AF-A0A5D4LXI7-F1
#
_cell.length_a   1.000
_cell.length_b   1.000
_cell.length_c   1.000
_cell.angle_alpha   90.00
_cell.angle_beta   90.00
_cell.angle_gamma   90.00
#
_symmetry.space_group_name_H-M   'P 1'
#
loop_
_entity.id
_entity.type
_entity.pdbx_description
1 polymer ?
#
loop_
_entity_poly.entity_id
_entity_poly.type
_entity_poly.pdbx_seq_one_letter_code
_entity_poly.pdbx_strand_id
1 'polypeptide(L)'
;MKLRSRLIILGVLPLVFSISIIAFMIFQIVNIQSSAKDDVHVLTGAESLNGTLIVTKQSLGNFAFNSSDSNKAEALTLLKGAKEEITQLDKLLKNKSEKETLSKIDSKFAQLKTASEQALESQDTAEVKRQSLRIAGVLNDMHLLNKQTDEWYEGILKQTEQKIAFITLSSIIASALLILMSVGLSLYLSKRIVQPINRIVQDAERVADGDLTVQSQAGRKDSRYEIDKLQSSFSDMVQNLKQTVLSVESIGGRVKAFTDEVNVHMQSLTESSSQVAVSTEELSRGSQSISEDISAAAELMNNMGEEFGKNVHESNLSVQTSREALEMVTIGKSTLAKQKAFSEQQSHSSMNIMQAAEQFAKYTDEIEQASASVKSIADQTNLLALNAAIEAARAGEAGKGFAVVAEEVRKLAEDSSKATGLIGKMVLNIKEGIGSIIELSNDGNDLSQEQLSSMNETEETFENISTKITLVYKQLSSLVEGMNQSNEMTSRVISAVENISAVTEETAAGTEEISASTEEQLNFFTQMNTKVGQLHEMTEEMNEELGKFKL
;
A
#
# COMPACT_ATOMS: atom_id res chain seq x y z
N MET A 1 54.86 24.58 13.18
CA MET A 1 54.65 25.76 14.03
C MET A 1 53.27 26.29 13.74
N LYS A 2 52.44 26.50 14.76
CA LYS A 2 51.07 26.94 14.55
C LYS A 2 51.04 28.28 13.81
N LEU A 3 49.99 28.54 13.02
CA LEU A 3 49.82 29.81 12.31
C LEU A 3 50.07 31.02 13.23
N ARG A 4 49.49 30.97 14.44
CA ARG A 4 49.69 31.95 15.51
C ARG A 4 51.16 32.14 15.89
N SER A 5 51.92 31.06 16.08
CA SER A 5 53.34 31.12 16.45
C SER A 5 54.21 31.73 15.34
N ARG A 6 53.86 31.53 14.06
CA ARG A 6 54.55 32.16 12.93
C ARG A 6 54.29 33.65 12.85
N LEU A 7 53.03 34.06 13.05
CA LEU A 7 52.65 35.47 13.08
C LEU A 7 53.33 36.19 14.26
N ILE A 8 53.38 35.56 15.44
CA ILE A 8 54.07 36.13 16.62
C ILE A 8 55.57 36.28 16.37
N ILE A 9 56.25 35.25 15.86
CA ILE A 9 57.68 35.34 15.54
C ILE A 9 57.94 36.46 14.53
N LEU A 10 57.07 36.63 13.54
CA LEU A 10 57.25 37.69 12.55
C LEU A 10 57.10 39.11 13.09
N GLY A 11 56.18 39.32 14.04
CA GLY A 11 56.00 40.63 14.65
C GLY A 11 57.13 40.98 15.63
N VAL A 12 57.61 39.97 16.38
CA VAL A 12 58.59 40.17 17.45
C VAL A 12 60.02 40.21 16.94
N LEU A 13 60.37 39.39 15.95
CA LEU A 13 61.76 39.22 15.50
C LEU A 13 62.38 40.51 14.90
N PRO A 14 61.72 41.27 14.02
CA PRO A 14 62.23 42.57 13.55
C PRO A 14 62.39 43.60 14.67
N LEU A 15 61.49 43.54 15.67
CA LEU A 15 61.48 44.42 16.84
C LEU A 15 62.67 44.12 17.77
N VAL A 16 63.01 42.85 17.95
CA VAL A 16 64.20 42.44 18.72
C VAL A 16 65.49 42.85 18.00
N PHE A 17 65.55 42.70 16.68
CA PHE A 17 66.71 43.12 15.89
C PHE A 17 66.89 44.64 15.87
N SER A 18 65.81 45.43 15.78
CA SER A 18 65.91 46.89 15.83
C SER A 18 66.42 47.39 17.18
N ILE A 19 65.92 46.83 18.29
CA ILE A 19 66.40 47.14 19.65
C ILE A 19 67.89 46.81 19.80
N SER A 20 68.33 45.68 19.25
CA SER A 20 69.73 45.24 19.32
C SER A 20 70.68 46.18 18.57
N ILE A 21 70.27 46.68 17.40
CA ILE A 21 71.05 47.65 16.61
C ILE A 21 71.15 49.00 17.33
N ILE A 22 70.04 49.47 17.92
CA ILE A 22 70.01 50.73 18.68
C ILE A 22 70.93 50.64 19.90
N ALA A 23 70.89 49.54 20.66
CA ALA A 23 71.76 49.34 21.81
C ALA A 23 73.25 49.32 21.43
N PHE A 24 73.59 48.68 20.31
CA PHE A 24 74.96 48.65 19.79
C PHE A 24 75.47 50.05 19.38
N MET A 25 74.63 50.88 18.75
CA MET A 25 74.99 52.26 18.41
C MET A 25 75.29 53.11 19.65
N ILE A 26 74.45 53.02 20.68
CA ILE A 26 74.65 53.77 21.93
C ILE A 26 75.97 53.39 22.59
N PHE A 27 76.30 52.10 22.65
CA PHE A 27 77.55 51.61 23.24
C PHE A 27 78.80 52.18 22.54
N GLN A 28 78.79 52.25 21.20
CA GLN A 28 79.94 52.75 20.43
C GLN A 28 80.15 54.26 20.60
N ILE A 29 79.07 55.05 20.71
CA ILE A 29 79.15 56.51 20.91
C ILE A 29 79.76 56.85 22.27
N VAL A 30 79.37 56.15 23.33
CA VAL A 30 79.91 56.37 24.70
C VAL A 30 81.42 56.10 24.75
N ASN A 31 81.91 55.06 24.08
CA ASN A 31 83.34 54.74 24.02
C ASN A 31 84.18 55.84 23.33
N ILE A 32 83.61 56.56 22.37
CA ILE A 32 84.33 57.64 21.65
C ILE A 32 84.49 58.88 22.54
N GLN A 33 83.46 59.26 23.30
CA GLN A 33 83.51 60.46 24.16
C GLN A 33 84.48 60.32 25.34
N SER A 34 84.64 59.12 25.90
CA SER A 34 85.54 58.89 27.04
C SER A 34 87.03 59.11 26.71
N SER A 35 87.46 58.91 25.46
CA SER A 35 88.87 59.01 25.09
C SER A 35 89.33 60.44 24.84
N ALA A 36 88.47 61.30 24.29
CA ALA A 36 88.87 62.63 23.81
C ALA A 36 89.18 63.65 24.93
N LYS A 37 88.70 63.42 26.15
CA LYS A 37 88.80 64.38 27.26
C LYS A 37 90.21 64.45 27.87
N ASP A 38 90.92 63.32 27.93
CA ASP A 38 92.26 63.25 28.53
C ASP A 38 93.34 63.78 27.58
N ASP A 39 93.12 63.69 26.27
CA ASP A 39 94.15 63.96 25.26
C ASP A 39 94.38 65.48 25.03
N VAL A 40 93.38 66.33 25.31
CA VAL A 40 93.50 67.80 25.22
C VAL A 40 94.43 68.38 26.31
N HIS A 41 94.47 67.76 27.49
CA HIS A 41 95.24 68.27 28.62
C HIS A 41 96.76 68.21 28.38
N VAL A 42 97.24 67.29 27.54
CA VAL A 42 98.65 67.16 27.15
C VAL A 42 99.14 68.40 26.39
N LEU A 43 98.38 68.84 25.39
CA LEU A 43 98.68 70.02 24.58
C LEU A 43 98.76 71.30 25.43
N THR A 44 97.74 71.52 26.26
CA THR A 44 97.70 72.70 27.12
C THR A 44 98.82 72.72 28.16
N GLY A 45 99.23 71.55 28.66
CA GLY A 45 100.33 71.46 29.63
C GLY A 45 101.69 71.77 29.02
N ALA A 46 101.94 71.31 27.79
CA ALA A 46 103.18 71.61 27.06
C ALA A 46 103.28 73.12 26.75
N GLU A 47 102.20 73.72 26.24
CA GLU A 47 102.20 75.15 25.92
C GLU A 47 102.36 76.04 27.16
N SER A 48 101.75 75.66 28.29
CA SER A 48 101.95 76.33 29.58
C SER A 48 103.41 76.33 30.02
N LEU A 49 104.06 75.16 29.98
CA LEU A 49 105.47 75.02 30.36
C LEU A 49 106.41 75.84 29.47
N ASN A 50 106.14 75.85 28.16
CA ASN A 50 106.89 76.69 27.22
C ASN A 50 106.79 78.18 27.60
N GLY A 51 105.57 78.64 27.91
CA GLY A 51 105.33 80.00 28.41
C GLY A 51 106.12 80.31 29.68
N THR A 52 106.03 79.44 30.69
CA THR A 52 106.72 79.62 31.98
C THR A 52 108.24 79.67 31.82
N LEU A 53 108.83 78.85 30.93
CA LEU A 53 110.27 78.90 30.66
C LEU A 53 110.71 80.21 29.99
N ILE A 54 109.90 80.78 29.09
CA ILE A 54 110.16 82.09 28.47
C ILE A 54 110.17 83.19 29.54
N VAL A 55 109.17 83.18 30.44
CA VAL A 55 109.08 84.16 31.53
C VAL A 55 110.23 83.98 32.53
N THR A 56 110.57 82.74 32.89
CA THR A 56 111.74 82.41 33.73
C THR A 56 113.03 82.99 33.14
N LYS A 57 113.24 82.83 31.83
CA LYS A 57 114.38 83.43 31.12
C LYS A 57 114.40 84.96 31.23
N GLN A 58 113.26 85.60 31.05
CA GLN A 58 113.16 87.06 31.15
C GLN A 58 113.41 87.55 32.58
N SER A 59 112.86 86.86 33.59
CA SER A 59 113.04 87.19 35.00
C SER A 59 114.49 87.08 35.46
N LEU A 60 115.21 86.00 35.11
CA LEU A 60 116.66 85.89 35.35
C LEU A 60 117.43 87.00 34.62
N GLY A 61 117.02 87.33 33.39
CA GLY A 61 117.58 88.44 32.64
C GLY A 61 117.38 89.80 33.31
N ASN A 62 116.21 90.03 33.92
CA ASN A 62 115.87 91.24 34.65
C ASN A 62 116.68 91.37 35.95
N PHE A 63 116.82 90.28 36.72
CA PHE A 63 117.69 90.28 37.90
C PHE A 63 119.13 90.63 37.54
N ALA A 64 119.67 90.09 36.45
CA ALA A 64 121.02 90.40 35.99
C ALA A 64 121.22 91.87 35.59
N PHE A 65 120.15 92.58 35.23
CA PHE A 65 120.19 94.02 34.90
C PHE A 65 119.91 94.90 36.13
N ASN A 66 119.05 94.44 37.04
CA ASN A 66 118.67 95.13 38.27
C ASN A 66 118.51 94.11 39.42
N SER A 67 119.56 93.99 40.25
CA SER A 67 119.71 92.98 41.30
C SER A 67 118.91 93.28 42.57
N SER A 68 117.60 93.53 42.43
CA SER A 68 116.71 93.73 43.58
C SER A 68 116.27 92.39 44.20
N ASP A 69 116.01 92.38 45.51
CA ASP A 69 115.48 91.20 46.20
C ASP A 69 114.12 90.74 45.63
N SER A 70 113.32 91.68 45.09
CA SER A 70 112.07 91.35 44.39
C SER A 70 112.32 90.54 43.13
N ASN A 71 113.27 90.97 42.29
CA ASN A 71 113.62 90.24 41.05
C ASN A 71 114.23 88.88 41.37
N LYS A 72 114.96 88.75 42.49
CA LYS A 72 115.48 87.47 42.97
C LYS A 72 114.34 86.52 43.35
N ALA A 73 113.40 86.98 44.16
CA ALA A 73 112.26 86.17 44.60
C ALA A 73 111.37 85.72 43.42
N GLU A 74 111.16 86.60 42.44
CA GLU A 74 110.42 86.28 41.22
C GLU A 74 111.14 85.21 40.39
N ALA A 75 112.46 85.36 40.18
CA ALA A 75 113.24 84.39 39.42
C ALA A 75 113.27 83.00 40.10
N LEU A 76 113.39 82.96 41.44
CA LEU A 76 113.32 81.71 42.20
C LEU A 76 111.94 81.05 42.13
N THR A 77 110.86 81.85 42.18
CA THR A 77 109.48 81.35 42.09
C THR A 77 109.21 80.74 40.73
N LEU A 78 109.63 81.42 39.65
CA LEU A 78 109.47 80.93 38.28
C LEU A 78 110.33 79.69 38.01
N LEU A 79 111.57 79.65 38.52
CA LEU A 79 112.40 78.45 38.46
C LEU A 79 111.75 77.24 39.15
N LYS A 80 111.08 77.46 40.29
CA LYS A 80 110.32 76.42 40.98
C LYS A 80 109.07 76.02 40.19
N GLY A 81 108.30 76.98 39.71
CA GLY A 81 107.07 76.76 38.92
C GLY A 81 107.33 75.97 37.64
N ALA A 82 108.36 76.32 36.89
CA ALA A 82 108.75 75.57 35.69
C ALA A 82 109.12 74.11 36.00
N LYS A 83 109.76 73.82 37.14
CA LYS A 83 110.05 72.44 37.55
C LYS A 83 108.80 71.65 37.94
N GLU A 84 107.85 72.30 38.61
CA GLU A 84 106.55 71.70 38.94
C GLU A 84 105.76 71.38 37.66
N GLU A 85 105.73 72.30 36.69
CA GLU A 85 105.07 72.09 35.39
C GLU A 85 105.73 70.97 34.58
N ILE A 86 107.08 70.89 34.56
CA ILE A 86 107.78 69.74 33.96
C ILE A 86 107.31 68.41 34.59
N THR A 87 107.16 68.38 35.91
CA THR A 87 106.74 67.17 36.63
C THR A 87 105.27 66.81 36.36
N GLN A 88 104.40 67.80 36.19
CA GLN A 88 103.00 67.56 35.83
C GLN A 88 102.87 67.07 34.40
N LEU A 89 103.64 67.66 33.48
CA LEU A 89 103.61 67.27 32.07
C LEU A 89 104.06 65.81 31.90
N ASP A 90 105.08 65.34 32.62
CA ASP A 90 105.55 63.94 32.55
C ASP A 90 104.47 62.90 32.92
N LYS A 91 103.54 63.26 33.82
CA LYS A 91 102.40 62.40 34.18
C LYS A 91 101.35 62.31 33.08
N LEU A 92 101.22 63.36 32.27
CA LEU A 92 100.20 63.45 31.21
C LEU A 92 100.71 62.86 29.89
N LEU A 93 102.00 62.97 29.60
CA LEU A 93 102.59 62.41 28.39
C LEU A 93 102.41 60.89 28.36
N LYS A 94 101.78 60.38 27.31
CA LYS A 94 101.58 58.93 27.08
C LYS A 94 102.61 58.37 26.10
N ASN A 95 103.12 59.22 25.19
CA ASN A 95 104.02 58.81 24.13
C ASN A 95 105.48 58.73 24.62
N LYS A 96 106.18 57.67 24.23
CA LYS A 96 107.57 57.43 24.61
C LYS A 96 108.50 58.54 24.10
N SER A 97 108.29 59.03 22.88
CA SER A 97 109.13 60.07 22.27
C SER A 97 109.00 61.42 22.98
N GLU A 98 107.77 61.79 23.35
CA GLU A 98 107.50 63.02 24.10
C GLU A 98 108.15 62.97 25.49
N LYS A 99 108.05 61.83 26.19
CA LYS A 99 108.71 61.62 27.49
C LYS A 99 110.23 61.71 27.41
N GLU A 100 110.83 61.15 26.36
CA GLU A 100 112.28 61.25 26.15
C GLU A 100 112.73 62.71 25.93
N THR A 101 111.95 63.50 25.18
CA THR A 101 112.22 64.93 24.99
C THR A 101 112.03 65.71 26.29
N LEU A 102 110.94 65.47 27.04
CA LEU A 102 110.70 66.11 28.33
C LEU A 102 111.77 65.74 29.36
N SER A 103 112.26 64.51 29.37
CA SER A 103 113.36 64.10 30.24
C SER A 103 114.66 64.86 29.95
N LYS A 104 114.94 65.16 28.66
CA LYS A 104 116.07 66.03 28.28
C LYS A 104 115.87 67.47 28.74
N ILE A 105 114.66 68.01 28.57
CA ILE A 105 114.26 69.33 29.09
C ILE A 105 114.49 69.37 30.60
N ASP A 106 114.01 68.36 31.32
CA ASP A 106 114.10 68.28 32.78
C ASP A 106 115.55 68.22 33.28
N SER A 107 116.38 67.39 32.65
CA SER A 107 117.81 67.28 32.97
C SER A 107 118.55 68.60 32.75
N LYS A 108 118.36 69.23 31.60
CA LYS A 108 118.97 70.53 31.28
C LYS A 108 118.46 71.61 32.22
N PHE A 109 117.16 71.63 32.49
CA PHE A 109 116.53 72.61 33.37
C PHE A 109 116.95 72.42 34.83
N ALA A 110 117.12 71.20 35.31
CA ALA A 110 117.61 70.92 36.67
C ALA A 110 119.03 71.45 36.89
N GLN A 111 119.94 71.20 35.94
CA GLN A 111 121.31 71.74 35.99
C GLN A 111 121.30 73.27 35.95
N LEU A 112 120.47 73.84 35.08
CA LEU A 112 120.30 75.28 34.94
C LEU A 112 119.73 75.92 36.19
N LYS A 113 118.71 75.32 36.79
CA LYS A 113 118.04 75.78 38.00
C LYS A 113 119.02 75.86 39.15
N THR A 114 119.75 74.78 39.44
CA THR A 114 120.73 74.75 40.53
C THR A 114 121.81 75.83 40.35
N ALA A 115 122.34 76.00 39.13
CA ALA A 115 123.32 77.04 38.84
C ALA A 115 122.73 78.46 38.96
N SER A 116 121.47 78.65 38.55
CA SER A 116 120.77 79.93 38.65
C SER A 116 120.46 80.29 40.11
N GLU A 117 120.05 79.33 40.93
CA GLU A 117 119.77 79.52 42.36
C GLU A 117 121.03 79.94 43.12
N GLN A 118 122.14 79.23 42.88
CA GLN A 118 123.44 79.60 43.47
C GLN A 118 123.90 81.00 43.05
N ALA A 119 123.76 81.33 41.76
CA ALA A 119 124.15 82.64 41.24
C ALA A 119 123.25 83.79 41.74
N LEU A 120 121.95 83.52 41.93
CA LEU A 120 121.01 84.46 42.56
C LEU A 120 121.33 84.66 44.05
N GLU A 121 121.81 83.63 44.75
CA GLU A 121 122.24 83.72 46.14
C GLU A 121 123.52 84.52 46.32
N SER A 122 124.54 84.30 45.49
CA SER A 122 125.80 85.03 45.50
C SER A 122 125.74 86.42 44.86
N GLN A 123 124.57 86.82 44.33
CA GLN A 123 124.36 88.04 43.54
C GLN A 123 125.28 88.16 42.31
N ASP A 124 125.72 87.04 41.75
CA ASP A 124 126.54 87.01 40.54
C ASP A 124 125.68 87.28 39.30
N THR A 125 125.53 88.56 38.96
CA THR A 125 124.72 89.00 37.82
C THR A 125 125.22 88.47 36.48
N ALA A 126 126.53 88.22 36.34
CA ALA A 126 127.10 87.70 35.11
C ALA A 126 126.71 86.23 34.89
N GLU A 127 126.80 85.41 35.94
CA GLU A 127 126.41 84.00 35.86
C GLU A 127 124.88 83.84 35.77
N VAL A 128 124.07 84.67 36.46
CA VAL A 128 122.61 84.69 36.28
C VAL A 128 122.25 85.03 34.83
N LYS A 129 122.90 86.03 34.22
CA LYS A 129 122.67 86.36 32.81
C LYS A 129 122.99 85.19 31.90
N ARG A 130 124.10 84.48 32.18
CA ARG A 130 124.51 83.31 31.40
C ARG A 130 123.51 82.16 31.52
N GLN A 131 122.99 81.89 32.71
CA GLN A 131 121.95 80.88 32.88
C GLN A 131 120.63 81.29 32.21
N SER A 132 120.27 82.58 32.22
CA SER A 132 119.11 83.07 31.44
C SER A 132 119.26 82.76 29.94
N LEU A 133 120.48 82.89 29.38
CA LEU A 133 120.76 82.53 27.99
C LEU A 133 120.70 81.02 27.78
N ARG A 134 121.15 80.21 28.75
CA ARG A 134 121.04 78.74 28.68
C ARG A 134 119.61 78.23 28.68
N ILE A 135 118.63 78.98 29.20
CA ILE A 135 117.21 78.61 29.08
C ILE A 135 116.80 78.52 27.59
N ALA A 136 117.44 79.26 26.68
CA ALA A 136 117.20 79.11 25.24
C ALA A 136 117.45 77.66 24.75
N GLY A 137 118.39 76.94 25.34
CA GLY A 137 118.65 75.53 25.02
C GLY A 137 117.57 74.57 25.54
N VAL A 138 116.88 74.92 26.63
CA VAL A 138 115.72 74.19 27.16
C VAL A 138 114.49 74.51 26.31
N LEU A 139 114.30 75.78 25.93
CA LEU A 139 113.21 76.22 25.04
C LEU A 139 113.28 75.58 23.65
N ASN A 140 114.48 75.30 23.14
CA ASN A 140 114.61 74.60 21.86
C ASN A 140 114.10 73.14 21.94
N ASP A 141 114.40 72.44 23.03
CA ASP A 141 113.85 71.10 23.26
C ASP A 141 112.34 71.17 23.53
N MET A 142 111.86 72.24 24.17
CA MET A 142 110.43 72.50 24.37
C MET A 142 109.68 72.71 23.06
N HIS A 143 110.28 73.40 22.08
CA HIS A 143 109.70 73.53 20.75
C HIS A 143 109.56 72.17 20.05
N LEU A 144 110.56 71.29 20.21
CA LEU A 144 110.46 69.91 19.73
C LEU A 144 109.35 69.13 20.44
N LEU A 145 109.20 69.29 21.76
CA LEU A 145 108.15 68.66 22.53
C LEU A 145 106.75 69.12 22.09
N ASN A 146 106.55 70.44 21.92
CA ASN A 146 105.29 71.01 21.43
C ASN A 146 104.93 70.45 20.05
N LYS A 147 105.89 70.38 19.12
CA LYS A 147 105.67 69.78 17.81
C LYS A 147 105.26 68.31 17.90
N GLN A 148 105.88 67.54 18.78
CA GLN A 148 105.54 66.14 19.00
C GLN A 148 104.12 65.97 19.57
N THR A 149 103.72 66.82 20.52
CA THR A 149 102.38 66.78 21.11
C THR A 149 101.29 67.21 20.11
N ASP A 150 101.57 68.17 19.22
CA ASP A 150 100.68 68.56 18.13
C ASP A 150 100.46 67.41 17.12
N GLU A 151 101.54 66.79 16.63
CA GLU A 151 101.47 65.68 15.67
C GLU A 151 100.71 64.47 16.23
N TRP A 152 100.88 64.17 17.52
CA TRP A 152 100.15 63.10 18.20
C TRP A 152 98.64 63.38 18.27
N TYR A 153 98.25 64.61 18.60
CA TYR A 153 96.84 64.99 18.71
C TYR A 153 96.12 65.00 17.35
N GLU A 154 96.78 65.46 16.29
CA GLU A 154 96.24 65.34 14.92
C GLU A 154 96.02 63.87 14.51
N GLY A 155 96.91 62.97 14.96
CA GLY A 155 96.77 61.52 14.74
C GLY A 155 95.52 60.95 15.41
N ILE A 156 95.18 61.39 16.62
CA ILE A 156 93.97 60.96 17.33
C ILE A 156 92.71 61.46 16.63
N LEU A 157 92.66 62.73 16.21
CA LEU A 157 91.50 63.29 15.50
C LEU A 157 91.15 62.50 14.24
N LYS A 158 92.15 62.13 13.43
CA LYS A 158 91.94 61.29 12.23
C LYS A 158 91.40 59.90 12.56
N GLN A 159 91.85 59.27 13.65
CA GLN A 159 91.31 57.97 14.07
C GLN A 159 89.86 58.08 14.56
N THR A 160 89.51 59.17 15.24
CA THR A 160 88.14 59.41 15.71
C THR A 160 87.18 59.62 14.54
N GLU A 161 87.58 60.37 13.52
CA GLU A 161 86.78 60.60 12.30
C GLU A 161 86.50 59.29 11.55
N GLN A 162 87.50 58.41 11.40
CA GLN A 162 87.33 57.09 10.79
C GLN A 162 86.38 56.18 11.57
N LYS A 163 86.44 56.20 12.91
CA LYS A 163 85.53 55.41 13.76
C LYS A 163 84.08 55.87 13.62
N ILE A 164 83.85 57.18 13.57
CA ILE A 164 82.49 57.75 13.38
C ILE A 164 81.94 57.36 12.00
N ALA A 165 82.73 57.51 10.94
CA ALA A 165 82.32 57.14 9.58
C ALA A 165 81.94 55.64 9.47
N PHE A 166 82.73 54.76 10.09
CA PHE A 166 82.47 53.32 10.12
C PHE A 166 81.15 52.97 10.85
N ILE A 167 80.87 53.62 12.00
CA ILE A 167 79.62 53.43 12.76
C ILE A 167 78.41 53.89 11.94
N THR A 168 78.49 55.03 11.25
CA THR A 168 77.38 55.53 10.43
C THR A 168 77.09 54.62 9.23
N LEU A 169 78.12 54.14 8.53
CA LEU A 169 77.96 53.30 7.34
C LEU A 169 77.40 51.92 7.70
N SER A 170 77.93 51.29 8.76
CA SER A 170 77.44 49.99 9.23
C SER A 170 75.97 50.06 9.69
N SER A 171 75.54 51.17 10.29
CA SER A 171 74.16 51.38 10.74
C SER A 171 73.16 51.54 9.59
N ILE A 172 73.55 52.23 8.51
CA ILE A 172 72.72 52.37 7.30
C ILE A 172 72.53 51.00 6.61
N ILE A 173 73.61 50.23 6.47
CA ILE A 173 73.57 48.90 5.85
C ILE A 173 72.70 47.94 6.67
N ALA A 174 72.85 47.92 8.00
CA ALA A 174 72.04 47.08 8.89
C ALA A 174 70.54 47.44 8.81
N SER A 175 70.22 48.73 8.73
CA SER A 175 68.83 49.20 8.59
C SER A 175 68.23 48.82 7.23
N ALA A 176 68.99 48.95 6.14
CA ALA A 176 68.55 48.56 4.80
C ALA A 176 68.29 47.04 4.68
N LEU A 177 69.17 46.21 5.28
CA LEU A 177 69.00 44.76 5.32
C LEU A 177 67.76 44.33 6.10
N LEU A 178 67.44 45.00 7.21
CA LEU A 178 66.22 44.73 7.97
C LEU A 178 64.95 45.03 7.19
N ILE A 179 64.93 46.13 6.44
CA ILE A 179 63.79 46.50 5.59
C ILE A 179 63.61 45.46 4.49
N LEU A 180 64.67 45.08 3.79
CA LEU A 180 64.63 44.05 2.74
C LEU A 180 64.14 42.70 3.27
N MET A 181 64.64 42.28 4.44
CA MET A 181 64.22 41.03 5.07
C MET A 181 62.72 41.08 5.45
N SER A 182 62.24 42.21 5.97
CA SER A 182 60.84 42.40 6.34
C SER A 182 59.90 42.34 5.13
N VAL A 183 60.27 42.99 4.03
CA VAL A 183 59.50 42.96 2.78
C VAL A 183 59.47 41.55 2.18
N GLY A 184 60.62 40.87 2.08
CA GLY A 184 60.69 39.51 1.54
C GLY A 184 59.85 38.51 2.35
N LEU A 185 59.88 38.63 3.68
CA LEU A 185 59.12 37.75 4.56
C LEU A 185 57.60 38.03 4.51
N SER A 186 57.20 39.29 4.32
CA SER A 186 55.80 39.68 4.09
C SER A 186 55.24 39.08 2.79
N LEU A 187 55.98 39.19 1.69
CA LEU A 187 55.61 38.59 0.40
C LEU A 187 55.50 37.05 0.47
N TYR A 188 56.39 36.41 1.22
CA TYR A 188 56.35 34.96 1.45
C TYR A 188 55.06 34.52 2.17
N LEU A 189 54.62 35.25 3.20
CA LEU A 189 53.39 34.94 3.92
C LEU A 189 52.13 35.17 3.09
N SER A 190 52.09 36.25 2.31
CA SER A 190 50.95 36.54 1.42
C SER A 190 50.68 35.36 0.48
N LYS A 191 51.74 34.79 -0.12
CA LYS A 191 51.62 33.59 -0.98
C LYS A 191 51.29 32.30 -0.23
N ARG A 192 51.81 32.11 1.00
CA ARG A 192 51.68 30.83 1.74
C ARG A 192 50.45 30.73 2.65
N ILE A 193 49.82 31.85 3.01
CA ILE A 193 48.68 31.88 3.95
C ILE A 193 47.49 32.59 3.34
N VAL A 194 47.65 33.84 2.86
CA VAL A 194 46.53 34.66 2.40
C VAL A 194 45.91 34.11 1.12
N GLN A 195 46.73 33.74 0.14
CA GLN A 195 46.23 33.19 -1.13
C GLN A 195 45.41 31.89 -0.98
N PRO A 196 45.87 30.85 -0.23
CA PRO A 196 45.07 29.66 0.01
C PRO A 196 43.76 29.93 0.77
N ILE A 197 43.76 30.85 1.75
CA ILE A 197 42.53 31.22 2.48
C ILE A 197 41.53 31.87 1.52
N ASN A 198 41.96 32.81 0.69
CA ASN A 198 41.07 33.46 -0.28
C ASN A 198 40.48 32.48 -1.29
N ARG A 199 41.22 31.43 -1.67
CA ARG A 199 40.68 30.36 -2.52
C ARG A 199 39.58 29.57 -1.81
N ILE A 200 39.80 29.19 -0.55
CA ILE A 200 38.76 28.50 0.26
C ILE A 200 37.52 29.38 0.41
N VAL A 201 37.68 30.71 0.57
CA VAL A 201 36.55 31.65 0.60
C VAL A 201 35.79 31.66 -0.73
N GLN A 202 36.49 31.78 -1.86
CA GLN A 202 35.85 31.75 -3.19
C GLN A 202 35.15 30.41 -3.47
N ASP A 203 35.78 29.31 -3.09
CA ASP A 203 35.21 27.97 -3.21
C ASP A 203 33.97 27.82 -2.32
N ALA A 204 33.98 28.41 -1.11
CA ALA A 204 32.84 28.44 -0.21
C ALA A 204 31.68 29.30 -0.74
N GLU A 205 31.96 30.45 -1.35
CA GLU A 205 30.96 31.29 -2.04
C GLU A 205 30.29 30.52 -3.17
N ARG A 206 31.07 29.83 -4.01
CA ARG A 206 30.53 28.99 -5.09
C ARG A 206 29.65 27.86 -4.57
N VAL A 207 30.06 27.19 -3.50
CA VAL A 207 29.27 26.14 -2.84
C VAL A 207 27.98 26.71 -2.22
N ALA A 208 28.02 27.92 -1.67
CA ALA A 208 26.83 28.61 -1.15
C ALA A 208 25.84 28.99 -2.26
N ASP A 209 26.33 29.31 -3.46
CA ASP A 209 25.52 29.54 -4.66
C ASP A 209 25.03 28.22 -5.33
N GLY A 210 25.32 27.07 -4.72
CA GLY A 210 24.88 25.75 -5.19
C GLY A 210 25.84 25.03 -6.13
N ASP A 211 27.00 25.60 -6.47
CA ASP A 211 28.01 24.94 -7.32
C ASP A 211 28.86 23.94 -6.51
N LEU A 212 28.50 22.66 -6.57
CA LEU A 212 29.22 21.55 -5.94
C LEU A 212 30.25 20.89 -6.89
N THR A 213 30.48 21.45 -8.08
CA THR A 213 31.55 20.99 -9.01
C THR A 213 32.94 21.45 -8.56
N VAL A 214 33.02 22.24 -7.50
CA VAL A 214 34.25 22.83 -6.98
C VAL A 214 35.24 21.74 -6.58
N GLN A 215 36.30 21.59 -7.39
CA GLN A 215 37.45 20.75 -7.06
C GLN A 215 38.39 21.51 -6.13
N SER A 216 38.10 21.47 -4.83
CA SER A 216 39.07 21.91 -3.82
C SER A 216 40.33 21.05 -3.95
N GLN A 217 41.48 21.67 -4.21
CA GLN A 217 42.77 20.98 -4.20
C GLN A 217 43.05 20.52 -2.77
N ALA A 218 42.67 19.29 -2.41
CA ALA A 218 42.82 18.81 -1.05
C ALA A 218 44.23 19.09 -0.50
N GLY A 219 44.31 19.87 0.58
CA GLY A 219 45.54 20.02 1.34
C GLY A 219 46.05 18.65 1.75
N ARG A 220 47.37 18.48 1.94
CA ARG A 220 47.92 17.19 2.38
C ARG A 220 47.24 16.75 3.68
N LYS A 221 46.58 15.59 3.69
CA LYS A 221 45.84 15.06 4.87
C LYS A 221 46.71 14.98 6.13
N ASP A 222 48.00 14.67 6.00
CA ASP A 222 48.96 14.60 7.11
C ASP A 222 49.65 15.94 7.43
N SER A 223 49.10 17.04 6.93
CA SER A 223 49.73 18.33 7.10
C SER A 223 49.66 18.80 8.55
N ARG A 224 50.83 19.21 9.06
CA ARG A 224 50.96 19.90 10.36
C ARG A 224 50.52 21.38 10.29
N TYR A 225 49.95 21.81 9.17
CA TYR A 225 49.57 23.19 8.89
C TYR A 225 48.05 23.35 8.95
N GLU A 226 47.58 24.39 9.63
CA GLU A 226 46.15 24.62 9.86
C GLU A 226 45.36 24.92 8.58
N ILE A 227 45.98 25.55 7.59
CA ILE A 227 45.34 25.89 6.31
C ILE A 227 45.07 24.65 5.46
N ASP A 228 46.01 23.69 5.44
CA ASP A 228 45.83 22.43 4.72
C ASP A 228 44.72 21.58 5.36
N LYS A 229 44.59 21.61 6.70
CA LYS A 229 43.49 20.96 7.42
C LYS A 229 42.15 21.61 7.11
N LEU A 230 42.10 22.95 7.03
CA LEU A 230 40.89 23.69 6.63
C LEU A 230 40.48 23.29 5.21
N GLN A 231 41.44 23.22 4.29
CA GLN A 231 41.17 22.84 2.89
C GLN A 231 40.67 21.41 2.76
N SER A 232 41.26 20.46 3.50
CA SER A 232 40.79 19.07 3.56
C SER A 232 39.38 18.98 4.16
N SER A 233 39.13 19.64 5.29
CA SER A 233 37.82 19.60 5.96
C SER A 233 36.73 20.24 5.10
N PHE A 234 37.06 21.33 4.40
CA PHE A 234 36.17 21.95 3.43
C PHE A 234 35.88 21.02 2.24
N SER A 235 36.91 20.35 1.69
CA SER A 235 36.73 19.35 0.63
C SER A 235 35.83 18.19 1.08
N ASP A 236 36.03 17.66 2.28
CA ASP A 236 35.22 16.58 2.84
C ASP A 236 33.77 17.05 3.03
N MET A 237 33.55 18.30 3.47
CA MET A 237 32.21 18.90 3.59
C MET A 237 31.51 18.98 2.22
N VAL A 238 32.19 19.49 1.18
CA VAL A 238 31.64 19.58 -0.19
C VAL A 238 31.32 18.19 -0.73
N GLN A 239 32.20 17.21 -0.52
CA GLN A 239 31.97 15.84 -0.95
C GLN A 239 30.76 15.21 -0.24
N ASN A 240 30.63 15.41 1.06
CA ASN A 240 29.48 14.92 1.83
C ASN A 240 28.18 15.59 1.36
N LEU A 241 28.18 16.91 1.14
CA LEU A 241 27.04 17.64 0.57
C LEU A 241 26.64 17.10 -0.80
N LYS A 242 27.62 16.90 -1.70
CA LYS A 242 27.39 16.29 -3.02
C LYS A 242 26.77 14.90 -2.91
N GLN A 243 27.29 14.05 -2.00
CA GLN A 243 26.75 12.72 -1.78
C GLN A 243 25.32 12.76 -1.21
N THR A 244 25.02 13.71 -0.32
CA THR A 244 23.67 13.94 0.19
C THR A 244 22.73 14.35 -0.94
N VAL A 245 23.07 15.34 -1.76
CA VAL A 245 22.25 15.78 -2.90
C VAL A 245 21.97 14.62 -3.86
N LEU A 246 22.99 13.85 -4.26
CA LEU A 246 22.83 12.66 -5.11
C LEU A 246 21.95 11.58 -4.45
N SER A 247 22.09 11.38 -3.14
CA SER A 247 21.27 10.41 -2.42
C SER A 247 19.81 10.83 -2.35
N VAL A 248 19.52 12.12 -2.15
CA VAL A 248 18.15 12.65 -2.14
C VAL A 248 17.54 12.61 -3.54
N GLU A 249 18.31 12.96 -4.58
CA GLU A 249 17.88 12.82 -5.99
C GLU A 249 17.51 11.36 -6.32
N SER A 250 18.36 10.40 -5.92
CA SER A 250 18.09 8.96 -6.10
C SER A 250 16.84 8.50 -5.33
N ILE A 251 16.64 8.98 -4.10
CA ILE A 251 15.43 8.70 -3.32
C ILE A 251 14.20 9.28 -4.03
N GLY A 252 14.27 10.52 -4.51
CA GLY A 252 13.20 11.17 -5.27
C GLY A 252 12.80 10.39 -6.51
N GLY A 253 13.78 9.93 -7.29
CA GLY A 253 13.52 9.09 -8.46
C GLY A 253 12.78 7.79 -8.11
N ARG A 254 13.15 7.13 -6.99
CA ARG A 254 12.43 5.94 -6.52
C ARG A 254 11.03 6.25 -6.00
N VAL A 255 10.84 7.36 -5.29
CA VAL A 255 9.52 7.80 -4.83
C VAL A 255 8.62 8.10 -6.03
N LYS A 256 9.13 8.78 -7.06
CA LYS A 256 8.39 9.04 -8.30
C LYS A 256 7.95 7.74 -8.98
N ALA A 257 8.88 6.81 -9.18
CA ALA A 257 8.56 5.52 -9.78
C ALA A 257 7.51 4.74 -8.97
N PHE A 258 7.61 4.77 -7.63
CA PHE A 258 6.63 4.17 -6.75
C PHE A 258 5.25 4.85 -6.86
N THR A 259 5.19 6.19 -6.92
CA THR A 259 3.91 6.90 -7.12
C THR A 259 3.26 6.57 -8.46
N ASP A 260 4.05 6.43 -9.53
CA ASP A 260 3.55 6.05 -10.85
C ASP A 260 2.98 4.61 -10.83
N GLU A 261 3.68 3.68 -10.17
CA GLU A 261 3.23 2.29 -9.98
C GLU A 261 1.93 2.23 -9.15
N VAL A 262 1.86 2.98 -8.04
CA VAL A 262 0.64 3.05 -7.22
C VAL A 262 -0.53 3.62 -8.03
N ASN A 263 -0.33 4.66 -8.84
CA ASN A 263 -1.39 5.21 -9.70
C ASN A 263 -1.97 4.16 -10.66
N VAL A 264 -1.12 3.34 -11.30
CA VAL A 264 -1.57 2.25 -12.17
C VAL A 264 -2.39 1.22 -11.39
N HIS A 265 -1.93 0.83 -10.19
CA HIS A 265 -2.68 -0.08 -9.33
C HIS A 265 -4.02 0.51 -8.87
N MET A 266 -4.07 1.80 -8.55
CA MET A 266 -5.30 2.49 -8.15
C MET A 266 -6.34 2.51 -9.27
N GLN A 267 -5.91 2.73 -10.51
CA GLN A 267 -6.80 2.69 -11.67
C GLN A 267 -7.37 1.28 -11.87
N SER A 268 -6.54 0.24 -11.78
CA SER A 268 -6.98 -1.15 -11.90
C SER A 268 -7.92 -1.57 -10.76
N LEU A 269 -7.66 -1.11 -9.52
CA LEU A 269 -8.55 -1.34 -8.38
C LEU A 269 -9.90 -0.64 -8.55
N THR A 270 -9.91 0.59 -9.06
CA THR A 270 -11.15 1.33 -9.33
C THR A 270 -12.00 0.62 -10.39
N GLU A 271 -11.38 0.16 -11.48
CA GLU A 271 -12.05 -0.62 -12.52
C GLU A 271 -12.61 -1.94 -11.96
N SER A 272 -11.82 -2.66 -11.16
CA SER A 272 -12.24 -3.92 -10.52
C SER A 272 -13.42 -3.70 -9.58
N SER A 273 -13.38 -2.68 -8.72
CA SER A 273 -14.51 -2.35 -7.82
C SER A 273 -15.74 -1.88 -8.59
N SER A 274 -15.57 -1.14 -9.71
CA SER A 274 -16.69 -0.80 -10.58
C SER A 274 -17.35 -2.03 -11.19
N GLN A 275 -16.57 -3.05 -11.56
CA GLN A 275 -17.11 -4.31 -12.05
C GLN A 275 -17.84 -5.09 -10.95
N VAL A 276 -17.30 -5.09 -9.72
CA VAL A 276 -18.00 -5.65 -8.55
C VAL A 276 -19.34 -4.95 -8.32
N ALA A 277 -19.40 -3.61 -8.43
CA ALA A 277 -20.65 -2.86 -8.29
C ALA A 277 -21.69 -3.29 -9.33
N VAL A 278 -21.29 -3.42 -10.60
CA VAL A 278 -22.19 -3.89 -11.67
C VAL A 278 -22.68 -5.30 -11.40
N SER A 279 -21.79 -6.23 -11.05
CA SER A 279 -22.20 -7.62 -10.73
C SER A 279 -23.09 -7.70 -9.49
N THR A 280 -22.90 -6.81 -8.52
CA THR A 280 -23.74 -6.70 -7.32
C THR A 280 -25.14 -6.21 -7.69
N GLU A 281 -25.26 -5.24 -8.59
CA GLU A 281 -26.54 -4.76 -9.10
C GLU A 281 -27.28 -5.82 -9.92
N GLU A 282 -26.56 -6.57 -10.77
CA GLU A 282 -27.12 -7.73 -11.47
C GLU A 282 -27.62 -8.80 -10.49
N LEU A 283 -26.86 -9.09 -9.42
CA LEU A 283 -27.25 -10.03 -8.38
C LEU A 283 -28.51 -9.56 -7.64
N SER A 284 -28.59 -8.27 -7.29
CA SER A 284 -29.78 -7.67 -6.66
C SER A 284 -31.03 -7.84 -7.52
N ARG A 285 -30.92 -7.55 -8.83
CA ARG A 285 -32.02 -7.74 -9.79
C ARG A 285 -32.38 -9.23 -9.93
N GLY A 286 -31.39 -10.11 -9.92
CA GLY A 286 -31.60 -11.56 -9.93
C GLY A 286 -32.37 -12.04 -8.70
N SER A 287 -31.97 -11.62 -7.50
CA SER A 287 -32.66 -11.95 -6.25
C SER A 287 -34.10 -11.44 -6.23
N GLN A 288 -34.36 -10.23 -6.74
CA GLN A 288 -35.72 -9.70 -6.86
C GLN A 288 -36.60 -10.56 -7.78
N SER A 289 -36.07 -10.94 -8.95
CA SER A 289 -36.78 -11.83 -9.89
C SER A 289 -37.06 -13.20 -9.26
N ILE A 290 -36.11 -13.76 -8.51
CA ILE A 290 -36.30 -15.03 -7.79
C ILE A 290 -37.40 -14.90 -6.74
N SER A 291 -37.49 -13.78 -6.03
CA SER A 291 -38.54 -13.54 -5.03
C SER A 291 -39.95 -13.50 -5.66
N GLU A 292 -40.08 -12.91 -6.85
CA GLU A 292 -41.32 -12.89 -7.62
C GLU A 292 -41.71 -14.31 -8.08
N ASP A 293 -40.75 -15.07 -8.62
CA ASP A 293 -40.95 -16.45 -9.06
C ASP A 293 -41.34 -17.38 -7.90
N ILE A 294 -40.73 -17.20 -6.72
CA ILE A 294 -41.07 -17.89 -5.47
C ILE A 294 -42.52 -17.65 -5.07
N SER A 295 -42.96 -16.39 -5.13
CA SER A 295 -44.32 -16.01 -4.78
C SER A 295 -45.33 -16.64 -5.73
N ALA A 296 -45.05 -16.60 -7.04
CA ALA A 296 -45.88 -17.24 -8.06
C ALA A 296 -45.91 -18.78 -7.90
N ALA A 297 -44.77 -19.40 -7.60
CA ALA A 297 -44.69 -20.83 -7.34
C ALA A 297 -45.52 -21.23 -6.11
N ALA A 298 -45.43 -20.47 -5.01
CA ALA A 298 -46.22 -20.72 -3.81
C ALA A 298 -47.74 -20.65 -4.09
N GLU A 299 -48.19 -19.65 -4.85
CA GLU A 299 -49.59 -19.51 -5.26
C GLU A 299 -50.05 -20.70 -6.12
N LEU A 300 -49.26 -21.11 -7.13
CA LEU A 300 -49.56 -22.26 -7.96
C LEU A 300 -49.65 -23.55 -7.15
N MET A 301 -48.76 -23.76 -6.18
CA MET A 301 -48.80 -24.94 -5.31
C MET A 301 -50.02 -24.93 -4.40
N ASN A 302 -50.42 -23.77 -3.88
CA ASN A 302 -51.64 -23.65 -3.08
C ASN A 302 -52.90 -23.97 -3.90
N ASN A 303 -53.00 -23.43 -5.11
CA ASN A 303 -54.09 -23.73 -6.04
C ASN A 303 -54.12 -25.22 -6.41
N MET A 304 -52.96 -25.85 -6.61
CA MET A 304 -52.86 -27.28 -6.91
C MET A 304 -53.32 -28.15 -5.74
N GLY A 305 -53.00 -27.76 -4.49
CA GLY A 305 -53.51 -28.42 -3.29
C GLY A 305 -55.04 -28.35 -3.17
N GLU A 306 -55.64 -27.20 -3.50
CA GLU A 306 -57.10 -27.04 -3.54
C GLU A 306 -57.75 -27.96 -4.58
N GLU A 307 -57.20 -28.01 -5.80
CA GLU A 307 -57.70 -28.86 -6.89
C GLU A 307 -57.58 -30.36 -6.56
N PHE A 308 -56.49 -30.78 -5.90
CA PHE A 308 -56.40 -32.15 -5.38
C PHE A 308 -57.49 -32.45 -4.34
N GLY A 309 -57.76 -31.50 -3.43
CA GLY A 309 -58.86 -31.61 -2.47
C GLY A 309 -60.22 -31.79 -3.13
N LYS A 310 -60.52 -31.01 -4.18
CA LYS A 310 -61.75 -31.15 -4.98
C LYS A 310 -61.83 -32.50 -5.67
N ASN A 311 -60.75 -32.94 -6.33
CA ASN A 311 -60.71 -34.25 -7.00
C ASN A 311 -60.92 -35.42 -6.03
N VAL A 312 -60.35 -35.34 -4.82
CA VAL A 312 -60.61 -36.34 -3.77
C VAL A 312 -62.10 -36.35 -3.37
N HIS A 313 -62.70 -35.18 -3.19
CA HIS A 313 -64.12 -35.06 -2.86
C HIS A 313 -65.03 -35.67 -3.97
N GLU A 314 -64.82 -35.29 -5.22
CA GLU A 314 -65.58 -35.79 -6.37
C GLU A 314 -65.40 -37.29 -6.59
N SER A 315 -64.18 -37.80 -6.38
CA SER A 315 -63.89 -39.23 -6.46
C SER A 315 -64.64 -40.02 -5.38
N ASN A 316 -64.73 -39.49 -4.16
CA ASN A 316 -65.50 -40.10 -3.07
C ASN A 316 -67.01 -40.11 -3.38
N LEU A 317 -67.55 -39.04 -3.97
CA LEU A 317 -68.93 -39.01 -4.43
C LEU A 317 -69.17 -40.07 -5.53
N SER A 318 -68.26 -40.20 -6.49
CA SER A 318 -68.33 -41.21 -7.54
C SER A 318 -68.25 -42.65 -7.00
N VAL A 319 -67.49 -42.87 -5.92
CA VAL A 319 -67.46 -44.13 -5.18
C VAL A 319 -68.82 -44.44 -4.56
N GLN A 320 -69.50 -43.46 -3.96
CA GLN A 320 -70.85 -43.63 -3.42
C GLN A 320 -71.84 -44.02 -4.53
N THR A 321 -71.87 -43.26 -5.63
CA THR A 321 -72.74 -43.56 -6.78
C THR A 321 -72.48 -44.96 -7.36
N SER A 322 -71.22 -45.39 -7.38
CA SER A 322 -70.86 -46.75 -7.81
C SER A 322 -71.43 -47.82 -6.89
N ARG A 323 -71.49 -47.58 -5.57
CA ARG A 323 -72.13 -48.51 -4.62
C ARG A 323 -73.63 -48.58 -4.82
N GLU A 324 -74.29 -47.45 -5.01
CA GLU A 324 -75.73 -47.39 -5.30
C GLU A 324 -76.07 -48.14 -6.60
N ALA A 325 -75.24 -48.00 -7.64
CA ALA A 325 -75.40 -48.75 -8.89
C ALA A 325 -75.24 -50.27 -8.70
N LEU A 326 -74.29 -50.74 -7.87
CA LEU A 326 -74.14 -52.16 -7.53
C LEU A 326 -75.36 -52.70 -6.77
N GLU A 327 -75.94 -51.91 -5.88
CA GLU A 327 -77.18 -52.27 -5.17
C GLU A 327 -78.34 -52.42 -6.16
N MET A 328 -78.50 -51.49 -7.10
CA MET A 328 -79.52 -51.56 -8.16
C MET A 328 -79.35 -52.78 -9.05
N VAL A 329 -78.12 -53.15 -9.43
CA VAL A 329 -77.84 -54.39 -10.16
C VAL A 329 -78.25 -55.62 -9.34
N THR A 330 -77.98 -55.63 -8.03
CA THR A 330 -78.37 -56.72 -7.13
C THR A 330 -79.89 -56.88 -7.05
N ILE A 331 -80.63 -55.78 -6.94
CA ILE A 331 -82.09 -55.75 -6.97
C ILE A 331 -82.61 -56.24 -8.34
N GLY A 332 -81.98 -55.80 -9.43
CA GLY A 332 -82.29 -56.23 -10.80
C GLY A 332 -82.17 -57.74 -10.98
N LYS A 333 -81.05 -58.32 -10.55
CA LYS A 333 -80.83 -59.78 -10.59
C LYS A 333 -81.85 -60.55 -9.74
N SER A 334 -82.19 -60.05 -8.54
CA SER A 334 -83.22 -60.68 -7.70
C SER A 334 -84.60 -60.67 -8.37
N THR A 335 -84.96 -59.57 -9.03
CA THR A 335 -86.22 -59.45 -9.78
C THR A 335 -86.24 -60.37 -10.99
N LEU A 336 -85.13 -60.48 -11.70
CA LEU A 336 -84.96 -61.38 -12.84
C LEU A 336 -85.10 -62.85 -12.43
N ALA A 337 -84.53 -63.24 -11.29
CA ALA A 337 -84.69 -64.59 -10.75
C ALA A 337 -86.16 -64.95 -10.47
N LYS A 338 -86.95 -64.01 -9.92
CA LYS A 338 -88.40 -64.19 -9.74
C LYS A 338 -89.12 -64.36 -11.07
N GLN A 339 -88.73 -63.58 -12.07
CA GLN A 339 -89.35 -63.63 -13.39
C GLN A 339 -89.03 -64.94 -14.13
N LYS A 340 -87.81 -65.48 -13.98
CA LYS A 340 -87.46 -66.82 -14.49
C LYS A 340 -88.35 -67.90 -13.87
N ALA A 341 -88.52 -67.88 -12.55
CA ALA A 341 -89.40 -68.83 -11.86
C ALA A 341 -90.86 -68.73 -12.36
N PHE A 342 -91.36 -67.52 -12.64
CA PHE A 342 -92.69 -67.36 -13.25
C PHE A 342 -92.77 -67.93 -14.68
N SER A 343 -91.73 -67.73 -15.50
CA SER A 343 -91.71 -68.29 -16.86
C SER A 343 -91.66 -69.82 -16.85
N GLU A 344 -90.88 -70.41 -15.94
CA GLU A 344 -90.87 -71.88 -15.73
C GLU A 344 -92.25 -72.40 -15.30
N GLN A 345 -92.92 -71.71 -14.37
CA GLN A 345 -94.27 -72.05 -13.96
C GLN A 345 -95.29 -71.90 -15.11
N GLN A 346 -95.13 -70.90 -15.98
CA GLN A 346 -95.97 -70.69 -17.15
C GLN A 346 -95.79 -71.82 -18.17
N SER A 347 -94.54 -72.19 -18.49
CA SER A 347 -94.23 -73.34 -19.35
C SER A 347 -94.84 -74.63 -18.80
N HIS A 348 -94.69 -74.89 -17.49
CA HIS A 348 -95.31 -76.06 -16.86
C HIS A 348 -96.85 -76.03 -16.94
N SER A 349 -97.47 -74.86 -16.77
CA SER A 349 -98.92 -74.69 -16.92
C SER A 349 -99.39 -74.96 -18.35
N SER A 350 -98.66 -74.46 -19.36
CA SER A 350 -98.95 -74.74 -20.77
C SER A 350 -98.84 -76.23 -21.10
N MET A 351 -97.83 -76.93 -20.58
CA MET A 351 -97.70 -78.40 -20.73
C MET A 351 -98.88 -79.14 -20.09
N ASN A 352 -99.33 -78.71 -18.91
CA ASN A 352 -100.49 -79.32 -18.25
C ASN A 352 -101.79 -79.10 -19.04
N ILE A 353 -101.98 -77.92 -19.63
CA ILE A 353 -103.12 -77.63 -20.52
C ILE A 353 -103.07 -78.53 -21.76
N MET A 354 -101.89 -78.67 -22.38
CA MET A 354 -101.70 -79.55 -23.54
C MET A 354 -102.06 -81.01 -23.22
N GLN A 355 -101.57 -81.55 -22.11
CA GLN A 355 -101.91 -82.90 -21.66
C GLN A 355 -103.42 -83.08 -21.41
N ALA A 356 -104.06 -82.09 -20.79
CA ALA A 356 -105.51 -82.13 -20.58
C ALA A 356 -106.28 -82.08 -21.91
N ALA A 357 -105.82 -81.26 -22.86
CA ALA A 357 -106.41 -81.14 -24.19
C ALA A 357 -106.28 -82.46 -24.99
N GLU A 358 -105.11 -83.10 -24.97
CA GLU A 358 -104.89 -84.44 -25.56
C GLU A 358 -105.82 -85.50 -24.94
N GLN A 359 -105.98 -85.47 -23.62
CA GLN A 359 -106.90 -86.37 -22.92
C GLN A 359 -108.36 -86.13 -23.32
N PHE A 360 -108.77 -84.87 -23.50
CA PHE A 360 -110.09 -84.53 -24.02
C PHE A 360 -110.26 -84.93 -25.49
N ALA A 361 -109.21 -84.88 -26.30
CA ALA A 361 -109.24 -85.36 -27.69
C ALA A 361 -109.61 -86.85 -27.70
N LYS A 362 -108.97 -87.64 -26.85
CA LYS A 362 -109.26 -89.07 -26.70
C LYS A 362 -110.68 -89.33 -26.23
N TYR A 363 -111.20 -88.59 -25.25
CA TYR A 363 -112.61 -88.73 -24.84
C TYR A 363 -113.56 -88.36 -25.98
N THR A 364 -113.21 -87.38 -26.80
CA THR A 364 -114.01 -86.95 -27.95
C THR A 364 -114.01 -88.02 -29.05
N ASP A 365 -112.89 -88.71 -29.29
CA ASP A 365 -112.81 -89.88 -30.18
C ASP A 365 -113.69 -91.04 -29.68
N GLU A 366 -113.66 -91.32 -28.37
CA GLU A 366 -114.51 -92.36 -27.76
C GLU A 366 -116.01 -92.03 -27.91
N ILE A 367 -116.40 -90.75 -27.74
CA ILE A 367 -117.78 -90.28 -27.96
C ILE A 367 -118.16 -90.38 -29.44
N GLU A 368 -117.26 -90.05 -30.37
CA GLU A 368 -117.50 -90.20 -31.80
C GLU A 368 -117.78 -91.66 -32.17
N GLN A 369 -116.94 -92.58 -31.69
CA GLN A 369 -117.10 -94.02 -31.92
C GLN A 369 -118.40 -94.55 -31.33
N ALA A 370 -118.76 -94.13 -30.10
CA ALA A 370 -120.02 -94.49 -29.48
C ALA A 370 -121.21 -93.95 -30.27
N SER A 371 -121.18 -92.68 -30.69
CA SER A 371 -122.24 -92.05 -31.50
C SER A 371 -122.41 -92.73 -32.85
N ALA A 372 -121.31 -93.08 -33.52
CA ALA A 372 -121.32 -93.83 -34.78
C ALA A 372 -121.92 -95.24 -34.62
N SER A 373 -121.61 -95.91 -33.51
CA SER A 373 -122.21 -97.20 -33.16
C SER A 373 -123.72 -97.08 -32.94
N VAL A 374 -124.17 -96.10 -32.16
CA VAL A 374 -125.61 -95.82 -31.93
C VAL A 374 -126.31 -95.47 -33.24
N LYS A 375 -125.66 -94.70 -34.13
CA LYS A 375 -126.19 -94.39 -35.46
C LYS A 375 -126.37 -95.65 -36.30
N SER A 376 -125.38 -96.53 -36.32
CA SER A 376 -125.46 -97.81 -37.03
C SER A 376 -126.61 -98.68 -36.49
N ILE A 377 -126.77 -98.75 -35.16
CA ILE A 377 -127.90 -99.43 -34.51
C ILE A 377 -129.23 -98.79 -34.91
N ALA A 378 -129.31 -97.46 -34.91
CA ALA A 378 -130.51 -96.73 -35.31
C ALA A 378 -130.87 -96.98 -36.79
N ASP A 379 -129.90 -96.94 -37.70
CA ASP A 379 -130.10 -97.21 -39.12
C ASP A 379 -130.53 -98.68 -39.36
N GLN A 380 -129.94 -99.64 -38.63
CA GLN A 380 -130.36 -101.05 -38.64
C GLN A 380 -131.78 -101.23 -38.07
N THR A 381 -132.09 -100.54 -36.96
CA THR A 381 -133.42 -100.60 -36.32
C THR A 381 -134.48 -99.98 -37.24
N ASN A 382 -134.16 -98.90 -37.94
CA ASN A 382 -135.01 -98.28 -38.95
C ASN A 382 -135.30 -99.25 -40.11
N LEU A 383 -134.29 -100.00 -40.58
CA LEU A 383 -134.46 -101.04 -41.61
C LEU A 383 -135.29 -102.22 -41.10
N LEU A 384 -135.06 -102.69 -39.87
CA LEU A 384 -135.85 -103.75 -39.24
C LEU A 384 -137.30 -103.33 -39.04
N ALA A 385 -137.53 -102.11 -38.57
CA ALA A 385 -138.85 -101.52 -38.36
C ALA A 385 -139.59 -101.32 -39.70
N LEU A 386 -138.89 -100.89 -40.75
CA LEU A 386 -139.44 -100.80 -42.10
C LEU A 386 -139.88 -102.18 -42.63
N ASN A 387 -139.03 -103.20 -42.47
CA ASN A 387 -139.38 -104.57 -42.85
C ASN A 387 -140.58 -105.10 -42.05
N ALA A 388 -140.64 -104.81 -40.74
CA ALA A 388 -141.77 -105.19 -39.88
C ALA A 388 -143.06 -104.44 -40.26
N ALA A 389 -142.98 -103.16 -40.61
CA ALA A 389 -144.12 -102.36 -41.08
C ALA A 389 -144.67 -102.89 -42.42
N ILE A 390 -143.78 -103.29 -43.35
CA ILE A 390 -144.14 -103.92 -44.62
C ILE A 390 -144.87 -105.26 -44.38
N GLU A 391 -144.35 -106.12 -43.51
CA GLU A 391 -144.95 -107.44 -43.26
C GLU A 391 -146.26 -107.33 -42.44
N ALA A 392 -146.36 -106.34 -41.54
CA ALA A 392 -147.60 -106.01 -40.84
C ALA A 392 -148.69 -105.47 -41.79
N ALA A 393 -148.32 -104.67 -42.80
CA ALA A 393 -149.24 -104.25 -43.86
C ALA A 393 -149.69 -105.43 -44.73
N ARG A 394 -148.81 -106.43 -44.92
CA ARG A 394 -149.09 -107.66 -45.68
C ARG A 394 -150.06 -108.62 -44.98
N ALA A 395 -150.08 -108.62 -43.64
CA ALA A 395 -151.00 -109.42 -42.82
C ALA A 395 -152.44 -108.86 -42.71
N GLY A 396 -152.73 -107.70 -43.32
CA GLY A 396 -154.08 -107.11 -43.38
C GLY A 396 -154.65 -106.72 -42.00
N GLU A 397 -155.94 -106.97 -41.77
CA GLU A 397 -156.65 -106.60 -40.52
C GLU A 397 -155.99 -107.16 -39.25
N ALA A 398 -155.36 -108.34 -39.30
CA ALA A 398 -154.68 -108.96 -38.16
C ALA A 398 -153.36 -108.26 -37.78
N GLY A 399 -152.74 -107.50 -38.70
CA GLY A 399 -151.44 -106.85 -38.51
C GLY A 399 -151.50 -105.37 -38.08
N LYS A 400 -152.70 -104.76 -38.01
CA LYS A 400 -152.88 -103.31 -37.74
C LYS A 400 -152.18 -102.82 -36.47
N GLY A 401 -152.28 -103.56 -35.36
CA GLY A 401 -151.62 -103.19 -34.09
C GLY A 401 -150.10 -103.24 -34.19
N PHE A 402 -149.55 -104.23 -34.91
CA PHE A 402 -148.11 -104.35 -35.15
C PHE A 402 -147.57 -103.28 -36.11
N ALA A 403 -148.35 -102.87 -37.12
CA ALA A 403 -147.97 -101.82 -38.05
C ALA A 403 -147.77 -100.47 -37.34
N VAL A 404 -148.63 -100.12 -36.37
CA VAL A 404 -148.49 -98.89 -35.58
C VAL A 404 -147.22 -98.92 -34.73
N VAL A 405 -146.92 -100.05 -34.08
CA VAL A 405 -145.70 -100.21 -33.28
C VAL A 405 -144.46 -100.14 -34.17
N ALA A 406 -144.47 -100.80 -35.34
CA ALA A 406 -143.34 -100.77 -36.27
C ALA A 406 -143.07 -99.35 -36.82
N GLU A 407 -144.11 -98.58 -37.15
CA GLU A 407 -143.95 -97.19 -37.60
C GLU A 407 -143.44 -96.27 -36.48
N GLU A 408 -143.87 -96.48 -35.24
CA GLU A 408 -143.35 -95.73 -34.09
C GLU A 408 -141.87 -96.06 -33.81
N VAL A 409 -141.48 -97.34 -33.90
CA VAL A 409 -140.07 -97.76 -33.79
C VAL A 409 -139.23 -97.20 -34.94
N ARG A 410 -139.76 -97.16 -36.16
CA ARG A 410 -139.10 -96.54 -37.33
C ARG A 410 -138.82 -95.06 -37.08
N LYS A 411 -139.81 -94.33 -36.55
CA LYS A 411 -139.69 -92.92 -36.20
C LYS A 411 -138.67 -92.68 -35.08
N LEU A 412 -138.69 -93.48 -34.01
CA LEU A 412 -137.68 -93.41 -32.94
C LEU A 412 -136.26 -93.68 -33.46
N ALA A 413 -136.11 -94.60 -34.41
CA ALA A 413 -134.85 -94.91 -35.05
C ALA A 413 -134.36 -93.77 -35.96
N GLU A 414 -135.26 -93.14 -36.74
CA GLU A 414 -134.95 -91.96 -37.54
C GLU A 414 -134.54 -90.75 -36.67
N ASP A 415 -135.24 -90.52 -35.57
CA ASP A 415 -134.91 -89.47 -34.60
C ASP A 415 -133.58 -89.75 -33.87
N SER A 416 -133.28 -91.03 -33.58
CA SER A 416 -131.98 -91.45 -33.04
C SER A 416 -130.83 -91.23 -34.04
N SER A 417 -131.05 -91.50 -35.32
CA SER A 417 -130.07 -91.24 -36.40
C SER A 417 -129.84 -89.73 -36.59
N LYS A 418 -130.89 -88.91 -36.47
CA LYS A 418 -130.76 -87.44 -36.48
C LYS A 418 -130.00 -86.91 -35.26
N ALA A 419 -130.33 -87.41 -34.05
CA ALA A 419 -129.67 -87.00 -32.81
C ALA A 419 -128.18 -87.36 -32.79
N THR A 420 -127.82 -88.58 -33.21
CA THR A 420 -126.41 -88.99 -33.36
C THR A 420 -125.67 -88.17 -34.43
N GLY A 421 -126.35 -87.77 -35.50
CA GLY A 421 -125.81 -86.81 -36.49
C GLY A 421 -125.49 -85.43 -35.89
N LEU A 422 -126.35 -84.92 -35.00
CA LEU A 422 -126.08 -83.68 -34.25
C LEU A 422 -124.90 -83.84 -33.28
N ILE A 423 -124.82 -84.97 -32.58
CA ILE A 423 -123.66 -85.31 -31.72
C ILE A 423 -122.38 -85.33 -32.55
N GLY A 424 -122.39 -85.95 -33.73
CA GLY A 424 -121.23 -85.96 -34.63
C GLY A 424 -120.75 -84.55 -35.01
N LYS A 425 -121.67 -83.62 -35.31
CA LYS A 425 -121.32 -82.22 -35.56
C LYS A 425 -120.71 -81.53 -34.32
N MET A 426 -121.26 -81.80 -33.12
CA MET A 426 -120.72 -81.24 -31.87
C MET A 426 -119.32 -81.78 -31.58
N VAL A 427 -119.09 -83.08 -31.77
CA VAL A 427 -117.77 -83.72 -31.64
C VAL A 427 -116.75 -83.06 -32.56
N LEU A 428 -117.09 -82.82 -33.84
CA LEU A 428 -116.19 -82.14 -34.78
C LEU A 428 -115.80 -80.74 -34.30
N ASN A 429 -116.77 -79.94 -33.82
CA ASN A 429 -116.48 -78.61 -33.28
C ASN A 429 -115.60 -78.69 -32.00
N ILE A 430 -115.82 -79.68 -31.14
CA ILE A 430 -114.99 -79.90 -29.95
C ILE A 430 -113.55 -80.28 -30.36
N LYS A 431 -113.38 -81.15 -31.36
CA LYS A 431 -112.05 -81.52 -31.90
C LYS A 431 -111.30 -80.32 -32.46
N GLU A 432 -111.97 -79.46 -33.21
CA GLU A 432 -111.38 -78.21 -33.73
C GLU A 432 -110.95 -77.30 -32.58
N GLY A 433 -111.80 -77.12 -31.56
CA GLY A 433 -111.47 -76.35 -30.36
C GLY A 433 -110.27 -76.92 -29.58
N ILE A 434 -110.19 -78.24 -29.43
CA ILE A 434 -109.06 -78.92 -28.78
C ILE A 434 -107.77 -78.74 -29.59
N GLY A 435 -107.83 -78.86 -30.92
CA GLY A 435 -106.70 -78.60 -31.80
C GLY A 435 -106.14 -77.19 -31.60
N SER A 436 -107.02 -76.18 -31.53
CA SER A 436 -106.63 -74.81 -31.23
C SER A 436 -106.03 -74.63 -29.84
N ILE A 437 -106.54 -75.33 -28.81
CA ILE A 437 -105.96 -75.29 -27.45
C ILE A 437 -104.54 -75.88 -27.43
N ILE A 438 -104.29 -76.97 -28.15
CA ILE A 438 -102.97 -77.60 -28.25
C ILE A 438 -101.98 -76.65 -28.93
N GLU A 439 -102.37 -76.03 -30.05
CA GLU A 439 -101.56 -75.05 -30.77
C GLU A 439 -101.20 -73.85 -29.86
N LEU A 440 -102.19 -73.22 -29.23
CA LEU A 440 -101.98 -72.09 -28.31
C LEU A 440 -101.12 -72.46 -27.10
N SER A 441 -101.20 -73.71 -26.62
CA SER A 441 -100.38 -74.20 -25.50
C SER A 441 -98.92 -74.41 -25.91
N ASN A 442 -98.67 -74.92 -27.12
CA ASN A 442 -97.32 -75.01 -27.68
C ASN A 442 -96.72 -73.62 -27.89
N ASP A 443 -97.46 -72.71 -28.50
CA ASP A 443 -97.02 -71.31 -28.68
C ASP A 443 -96.69 -70.66 -27.33
N GLY A 444 -97.55 -70.86 -26.32
CA GLY A 444 -97.31 -70.36 -24.97
C GLY A 444 -96.06 -70.95 -24.29
N ASN A 445 -95.76 -72.24 -24.55
CA ASN A 445 -94.55 -72.87 -24.08
C ASN A 445 -93.31 -72.30 -24.79
N ASP A 446 -93.34 -72.14 -26.12
CA ASP A 446 -92.23 -71.63 -26.92
C ASP A 446 -91.91 -70.17 -26.53
N LEU A 447 -92.93 -69.33 -26.36
CA LEU A 447 -92.78 -67.96 -25.85
C LEU A 447 -92.15 -67.94 -24.44
N SER A 448 -92.51 -68.89 -23.57
CA SER A 448 -91.91 -68.98 -22.23
C SER A 448 -90.42 -69.36 -22.30
N GLN A 449 -90.04 -70.23 -23.24
CA GLN A 449 -88.63 -70.60 -23.46
C GLN A 449 -87.81 -69.44 -24.04
N GLU A 450 -88.36 -68.72 -25.03
CA GLU A 450 -87.72 -67.52 -25.58
C GLU A 450 -87.55 -66.44 -24.50
N GLN A 451 -88.57 -66.27 -23.64
CA GLN A 451 -88.51 -65.38 -22.50
C GLN A 451 -87.41 -65.78 -21.51
N LEU A 452 -87.25 -67.08 -21.21
CA LEU A 452 -86.16 -67.58 -20.35
C LEU A 452 -84.78 -67.31 -20.95
N SER A 453 -84.62 -67.51 -22.26
CA SER A 453 -83.37 -67.22 -22.98
C SER A 453 -82.99 -65.74 -22.87
N SER A 454 -83.94 -64.84 -23.14
CA SER A 454 -83.75 -63.38 -23.03
C SER A 454 -83.39 -62.94 -21.60
N MET A 455 -83.96 -63.61 -20.59
CA MET A 455 -83.61 -63.37 -19.18
C MET A 455 -82.22 -63.86 -18.81
N ASN A 456 -81.73 -64.95 -19.41
CA ASN A 456 -80.35 -65.39 -19.21
C ASN A 456 -79.35 -64.36 -19.77
N GLU A 457 -79.61 -63.82 -20.96
CA GLU A 457 -78.77 -62.77 -21.56
C GLU A 457 -78.78 -61.48 -20.71
N THR A 458 -79.95 -61.12 -20.16
CA THR A 458 -80.08 -59.97 -19.24
C THR A 458 -79.28 -60.21 -17.94
N GLU A 459 -79.27 -61.44 -17.42
CA GLU A 459 -78.49 -61.78 -16.23
C GLU A 459 -76.98 -61.65 -16.48
N GLU A 460 -76.49 -62.18 -17.62
CA GLU A 460 -75.09 -62.03 -18.02
C GLU A 460 -74.70 -60.55 -18.17
N THR A 461 -75.60 -59.75 -18.73
CA THR A 461 -75.40 -58.29 -18.84
C THR A 461 -75.27 -57.65 -17.46
N PHE A 462 -76.09 -58.02 -16.49
CA PHE A 462 -75.95 -57.53 -15.11
C PHE A 462 -74.64 -57.96 -14.44
N GLU A 463 -74.15 -59.18 -14.68
CA GLU A 463 -72.84 -59.61 -14.16
C GLU A 463 -71.68 -58.79 -14.76
N ASN A 464 -71.76 -58.51 -16.07
CA ASN A 464 -70.81 -57.65 -16.74
C ASN A 464 -70.83 -56.23 -16.18
N ILE A 465 -72.02 -55.65 -15.96
CA ILE A 465 -72.18 -54.33 -15.34
C ILE A 465 -71.58 -54.32 -13.93
N SER A 466 -71.88 -55.31 -13.09
CA SER A 466 -71.33 -55.45 -11.73
C SER A 466 -69.81 -55.48 -11.74
N THR A 467 -69.22 -56.27 -12.64
CA THR A 467 -67.75 -56.36 -12.81
C THR A 467 -67.15 -55.01 -13.22
N LYS A 468 -67.77 -54.30 -14.17
CA LYS A 468 -67.29 -52.98 -14.62
C LYS A 468 -67.40 -51.93 -13.53
N ILE A 469 -68.48 -51.89 -12.76
CA ILE A 469 -68.63 -50.95 -11.64
C ILE A 469 -67.60 -51.24 -10.54
N THR A 470 -67.33 -52.51 -10.25
CA THR A 470 -66.29 -52.90 -9.29
C THR A 470 -64.89 -52.41 -9.73
N LEU A 471 -64.61 -52.47 -11.04
CA LEU A 471 -63.36 -51.93 -11.58
C LEU A 471 -63.29 -50.40 -11.42
N VAL A 472 -64.38 -49.69 -11.70
CA VAL A 472 -64.48 -48.23 -11.50
C VAL A 472 -64.21 -47.86 -10.04
N TYR A 473 -64.83 -48.59 -9.09
CA TYR A 473 -64.57 -48.41 -7.66
C TYR A 473 -63.07 -48.53 -7.32
N LYS A 474 -62.40 -49.57 -7.81
CA LYS A 474 -60.97 -49.77 -7.57
C LYS A 474 -60.12 -48.64 -8.16
N GLN A 475 -60.45 -48.19 -9.36
CA GLN A 475 -59.76 -47.08 -10.03
C GLN A 475 -59.92 -45.76 -9.26
N LEU A 476 -61.15 -45.45 -8.80
CA LEU A 476 -61.41 -44.26 -8.00
C LEU A 476 -60.68 -44.30 -6.65
N SER A 477 -60.62 -45.45 -5.99
CA SER A 477 -59.86 -45.59 -4.75
C SER A 477 -58.36 -45.34 -4.96
N SER A 478 -57.79 -45.86 -6.05
CA SER A 478 -56.40 -45.60 -6.42
C SER A 478 -56.16 -44.13 -6.79
N LEU A 479 -57.13 -43.47 -7.42
CA LEU A 479 -57.07 -42.05 -7.75
C LEU A 479 -57.03 -41.21 -6.48
N VAL A 480 -57.87 -41.49 -5.48
CA VAL A 480 -57.86 -40.81 -4.18
C VAL A 480 -56.51 -40.97 -3.48
N GLU A 481 -55.95 -42.18 -3.47
CA GLU A 481 -54.62 -42.42 -2.89
C GLU A 481 -53.53 -41.61 -3.61
N GLY A 482 -53.53 -41.60 -4.95
CA GLY A 482 -52.59 -40.81 -5.73
C GLY A 482 -52.71 -39.31 -5.47
N MET A 483 -53.93 -38.78 -5.40
CA MET A 483 -54.18 -37.37 -5.09
C MET A 483 -53.69 -36.97 -3.70
N ASN A 484 -53.88 -37.84 -2.70
CA ASN A 484 -53.36 -37.60 -1.34
C ASN A 484 -51.83 -37.55 -1.33
N GLN A 485 -51.16 -38.46 -2.05
CA GLN A 485 -49.70 -38.44 -2.20
C GLN A 485 -49.22 -37.17 -2.92
N SER A 486 -49.89 -36.76 -4.00
CA SER A 486 -49.58 -35.51 -4.72
C SER A 486 -49.77 -34.27 -3.83
N ASN A 487 -50.77 -34.29 -2.95
CA ASN A 487 -50.98 -33.21 -1.97
C ASN A 487 -49.85 -33.16 -0.92
N GLU A 488 -49.36 -34.31 -0.45
CA GLU A 488 -48.20 -34.37 0.45
C GLU A 488 -46.93 -33.84 -0.25
N MET A 489 -46.69 -34.23 -1.51
CA MET A 489 -45.58 -33.69 -2.31
C MET A 489 -45.71 -32.18 -2.49
N THR A 490 -46.93 -31.67 -2.66
CA THR A 490 -47.21 -30.23 -2.76
C THR A 490 -46.77 -29.49 -1.50
N SER A 491 -47.10 -30.02 -0.32
CA SER A 491 -46.64 -29.47 0.96
C SER A 491 -45.12 -29.45 1.09
N ARG A 492 -44.42 -30.50 0.62
CA ARG A 492 -42.94 -30.52 0.64
C ARG A 492 -42.32 -29.48 -0.28
N VAL A 493 -42.92 -29.25 -1.45
CA VAL A 493 -42.48 -28.19 -2.37
C VAL A 493 -42.68 -26.81 -1.75
N ILE A 494 -43.82 -26.56 -1.08
CA ILE A 494 -44.06 -25.30 -0.36
C ILE A 494 -42.95 -25.05 0.67
N SER A 495 -42.60 -26.05 1.50
CA SER A 495 -41.49 -25.90 2.46
C SER A 495 -40.12 -25.68 1.79
N ALA A 496 -39.90 -26.24 0.60
CA ALA A 496 -38.69 -25.96 -0.16
C ALA A 496 -38.68 -24.51 -0.67
N VAL A 497 -39.82 -24.01 -1.16
CA VAL A 497 -40.01 -22.62 -1.61
C VAL A 497 -39.79 -21.64 -0.46
N GLU A 498 -40.29 -21.93 0.75
CA GLU A 498 -40.02 -21.12 1.95
C GLU A 498 -38.53 -21.03 2.28
N ASN A 499 -37.79 -22.14 2.18
CA ASN A 499 -36.34 -22.14 2.39
C ASN A 499 -35.60 -21.32 1.32
N ILE A 500 -36.00 -21.43 0.05
CA ILE A 500 -35.41 -20.60 -1.02
C ILE A 500 -35.73 -19.12 -0.78
N SER A 501 -36.92 -18.79 -0.27
CA SER A 501 -37.28 -17.42 0.10
C SER A 501 -36.33 -16.87 1.15
N ALA A 502 -36.07 -17.62 2.22
CA ALA A 502 -35.14 -17.21 3.27
C ALA A 502 -33.71 -16.98 2.74
N VAL A 503 -33.21 -17.88 1.89
CA VAL A 503 -31.88 -17.73 1.26
C VAL A 503 -31.84 -16.53 0.31
N THR A 504 -32.94 -16.26 -0.40
CA THR A 504 -33.05 -15.11 -1.31
C THR A 504 -33.02 -13.79 -0.53
N GLU A 505 -33.67 -13.74 0.63
CA GLU A 505 -33.68 -12.59 1.54
C GLU A 505 -32.28 -12.34 2.16
N GLU A 506 -31.59 -13.41 2.57
CA GLU A 506 -30.19 -13.33 3.03
C GLU A 506 -29.26 -12.87 1.90
N THR A 507 -29.48 -13.34 0.67
CA THR A 507 -28.71 -12.92 -0.51
C THR A 507 -28.93 -11.45 -0.81
N ALA A 508 -30.17 -10.95 -0.70
CA ALA A 508 -30.48 -9.54 -0.90
C ALA A 508 -29.76 -8.67 0.15
N ALA A 509 -29.82 -9.04 1.43
CA ALA A 509 -29.12 -8.33 2.50
C ALA A 509 -27.58 -8.35 2.29
N GLY A 510 -27.01 -9.50 1.92
CA GLY A 510 -25.57 -9.59 1.61
C GLY A 510 -25.18 -8.75 0.39
N THR A 511 -26.06 -8.64 -0.60
CA THR A 511 -25.85 -7.80 -1.79
C THR A 511 -25.85 -6.31 -1.43
N GLU A 512 -26.73 -5.87 -0.52
CA GLU A 512 -26.71 -4.49 0.01
C GLU A 512 -25.40 -4.18 0.75
N GLU A 513 -24.90 -5.11 1.57
CA GLU A 513 -23.63 -4.94 2.30
C GLU A 513 -22.43 -4.87 1.35
N ILE A 514 -22.41 -5.70 0.30
CA ILE A 514 -21.38 -5.65 -0.74
C ILE A 514 -21.45 -4.32 -1.49
N SER A 515 -22.65 -3.84 -1.83
CA SER A 515 -22.84 -2.56 -2.52
C SER A 515 -22.29 -1.39 -1.69
N ALA A 516 -22.65 -1.32 -0.41
CA ALA A 516 -22.14 -0.31 0.52
C ALA A 516 -20.61 -0.38 0.67
N SER A 517 -20.06 -1.58 0.83
CA SER A 517 -18.61 -1.79 0.94
C SER A 517 -17.87 -1.37 -0.33
N THR A 518 -18.47 -1.60 -1.49
CA THR A 518 -17.90 -1.23 -2.80
C THR A 518 -17.89 0.28 -2.98
N GLU A 519 -18.96 0.97 -2.56
CA GLU A 519 -19.02 2.43 -2.56
C GLU A 519 -17.96 3.05 -1.64
N GLU A 520 -17.79 2.51 -0.43
CA GLU A 520 -16.72 2.94 0.48
C GLU A 520 -15.32 2.71 -0.11
N GLN A 521 -15.08 1.56 -0.76
CA GLN A 521 -13.81 1.27 -1.43
C GLN A 521 -13.50 2.27 -2.55
N LEU A 522 -14.48 2.59 -3.40
CA LEU A 522 -14.32 3.58 -4.47
C LEU A 522 -13.98 4.97 -3.92
N ASN A 523 -14.60 5.37 -2.81
CA ASN A 523 -14.27 6.61 -2.12
C ASN A 523 -12.84 6.56 -1.56
N PHE A 524 -12.47 5.48 -0.87
CA PHE A 524 -11.11 5.29 -0.36
C PHE A 524 -10.05 5.35 -1.47
N PHE A 525 -10.34 4.75 -2.63
CA PHE A 525 -9.45 4.80 -3.78
C PHE A 525 -9.30 6.21 -4.35
N THR A 526 -10.37 6.99 -4.39
CA THR A 526 -10.32 8.41 -4.77
C THR A 526 -9.44 9.23 -3.82
N GLN A 527 -9.54 8.97 -2.51
CA GLN A 527 -8.70 9.62 -1.50
C GLN A 527 -7.23 9.21 -1.64
N MET A 528 -6.95 7.92 -1.84
CA MET A 528 -5.59 7.42 -2.12
C MET A 528 -4.98 8.08 -3.35
N ASN A 529 -5.73 8.19 -4.45
CA ASN A 529 -5.28 8.83 -5.67
C ASN A 529 -4.91 10.31 -5.43
N THR A 530 -5.70 11.01 -4.60
CA THR A 530 -5.40 12.39 -4.16
C THR A 530 -4.09 12.45 -3.36
N LYS A 531 -3.85 11.50 -2.45
CA LYS A 531 -2.62 11.42 -1.65
C LYS A 531 -1.38 11.10 -2.48
N VAL A 532 -1.52 10.22 -3.46
CA VAL A 532 -0.44 9.90 -4.42
C VAL A 532 -0.12 11.12 -5.28
N GLY A 533 -1.13 11.88 -5.72
CA GLY A 533 -0.95 13.17 -6.39
C GLY A 533 -0.15 14.17 -5.56
N GLN A 534 -0.47 14.29 -4.27
CA GLN A 534 0.30 15.15 -3.34
C GLN A 534 1.76 14.70 -3.20
N LEU A 535 2.03 13.39 -3.10
CA LEU A 535 3.39 12.86 -3.04
C LEU A 535 4.18 13.12 -4.34
N HIS A 536 3.50 13.05 -5.49
CA HIS A 536 4.10 13.37 -6.77
C HIS A 536 4.52 14.85 -6.82
N GLU A 537 3.64 15.76 -6.42
CA GLU A 537 3.92 17.21 -6.35
C GLU A 537 5.09 17.53 -5.41
N MET A 538 5.11 16.95 -4.20
CA MET A 538 6.23 17.11 -3.26
C MET A 538 7.56 16.58 -3.83
N THR A 539 7.52 15.54 -4.66
CA THR A 539 8.71 14.99 -5.31
C THR A 539 9.21 15.88 -6.44
N GLU A 540 8.30 16.53 -7.18
CA GLU A 540 8.67 17.55 -8.17
C GLU A 540 9.28 18.78 -7.51
N GLU A 541 8.67 19.33 -6.45
CA GLU A 541 9.23 20.45 -5.69
C GLU A 541 10.62 20.12 -5.14
N MET A 542 10.81 18.91 -4.59
CA MET A 542 12.11 18.45 -4.11
C MET A 542 13.14 18.39 -5.23
N ASN A 543 12.78 17.87 -6.40
CA ASN A 543 13.68 17.83 -7.56
C ASN A 543 14.02 19.25 -8.06
N GLU A 544 13.08 20.19 -8.01
CA GLU A 544 13.33 21.59 -8.38
C GLU A 544 14.32 22.26 -7.40
N GLU A 545 14.16 22.02 -6.09
CA GLU A 545 15.11 22.49 -5.07
C GLU A 545 16.51 21.86 -5.22
N LEU A 546 16.58 20.56 -5.53
CA LEU A 546 17.85 19.88 -5.82
C LEU A 546 18.48 20.39 -7.11
N GLY A 547 17.68 20.78 -8.10
CA GLY A 547 18.12 21.35 -9.37
C GLY A 547 18.86 22.69 -9.24
N LYS A 548 18.75 23.36 -8.08
CA LYS A 548 19.57 24.54 -7.75
C LYS A 548 21.05 24.18 -7.54
N PHE A 549 21.35 22.93 -7.19
CA PHE A 549 22.72 22.46 -7.02
C PHE A 549 23.32 21.98 -8.35
N LYS A 550 24.51 22.49 -8.67
CA LYS A 550 25.31 22.05 -9.81
C LYS A 550 26.26 20.95 -9.36
N LEU A 551 26.12 19.76 -9.93
CA LEU A 551 26.84 18.54 -9.52
C LEU A 551 28.07 18.22 -10.37
#